data_AF-A0A1B6HI89-F1
#
_entry.id   AF-A0A1B6HI89-F1
#
_cell.length_a   1.000
_cell.length_b   1.000
_cell.length_c   1.000
_cell.angle_alpha   90.00
_cell.angle_beta   90.00
_cell.angle_gamma   90.00
#
_symmetry.space_group_name_H-M   'P 1'
#
loop_
_entity.id
_entity.type
_entity.pdbx_description
1 polymer ?
#
loop_
_entity_poly.entity_id
_entity_poly.type
_entity_poly.pdbx_seq_one_letter_code
_entity_poly.pdbx_strand_id
1 'polypeptide(L)'
;YRLAILSFTEGIKQKCKLQTLNAQLYNNRAAANYFLKNYRTSLADCLIALKLEPRYEKALVRAAQCCYYLGRFQSCLEYCDQVLEFDPNHTVIVKLRTDSVLKQKMAERDKRKEAILERKARMDEEKLLKAIQERNVRVLGSDNSVSSLKEIEATFPEAVQRPVHLVNGRLVWPVIFMYPEYQTSDFVQEFHEDTKFSDQLAEMFSEPPEWDGDRKYTLDNIHVYFEDPDGCAHMVNIDNTLGQTISDKRYRVDGGTPSFIVLAKGTKAEERFLNLQ
;
A
#
# COMPACT_ATOMS: atom_id res chain seq x y z
N TYR A 1 21.00 6.70 38.50
CA TYR A 1 19.61 6.17 38.48
C TYR A 1 19.49 4.65 38.59
N ARG A 2 20.27 3.81 37.87
CA ARG A 2 20.17 2.34 37.98
C ARG A 2 20.36 1.79 39.40
N LEU A 3 21.37 2.26 40.13
CA LEU A 3 21.58 1.92 41.54
C LEU A 3 20.41 2.34 42.43
N ALA A 4 19.82 3.52 42.18
CA ALA A 4 18.65 3.98 42.92
C ALA A 4 17.43 3.06 42.72
N ILE A 5 17.22 2.53 41.50
CA ILE A 5 16.15 1.56 41.23
C ILE A 5 16.35 0.29 42.06
N LEU A 6 17.58 -0.21 42.17
CA LEU A 6 17.89 -1.37 43.00
C LEU A 6 17.59 -1.08 44.47
N SER A 7 18.08 0.04 45.00
CA SER A 7 17.85 0.44 46.39
C SER A 7 16.34 0.59 46.72
N PHE A 8 15.57 1.26 45.85
CA PHE A 8 14.11 1.38 46.07
C PHE A 8 13.40 0.04 45.92
N THR A 9 13.88 -0.85 45.04
CA THR A 9 13.31 -2.19 44.89
C THR A 9 13.51 -3.03 46.15
N GLU A 10 14.71 -2.99 46.76
CA GLU A 10 14.95 -3.64 48.05
C GLU A 10 14.08 -3.03 49.16
N GLY A 11 13.92 -1.71 49.19
CA GLY A 11 13.02 -1.04 50.13
C GLY A 11 11.56 -1.50 49.98
N ILE A 12 11.06 -1.61 48.75
CA ILE A 12 9.70 -2.09 48.44
C ILE A 12 9.50 -3.54 48.90
N LYS A 13 10.52 -4.40 48.76
CA LYS A 13 10.45 -5.81 49.19
C LYS A 13 10.22 -5.96 50.70
N GLN A 14 10.67 -5.01 51.51
CA GLN A 14 10.48 -5.05 52.96
C GLN A 14 9.00 -4.88 53.38
N LYS A 15 8.12 -4.45 52.47
CA LYS A 15 6.66 -4.33 52.69
C LYS A 15 6.33 -3.65 54.03
N CYS A 16 6.82 -2.42 54.20
CA CYS A 16 6.57 -1.67 55.43
C CYS A 16 5.05 -1.52 55.67
N LYS A 17 4.62 -1.51 56.93
CA LYS A 17 3.19 -1.34 57.29
C LYS A 17 2.66 0.05 56.94
N LEU A 18 3.54 1.05 56.78
CA LEU A 18 3.16 2.42 56.45
C LEU A 18 2.92 2.58 54.94
N GLN A 19 1.66 2.80 54.56
CA GLN A 19 1.26 2.96 53.17
C GLN A 19 1.90 4.18 52.48
N THR A 20 2.03 5.30 53.20
CA THR A 20 2.68 6.53 52.70
C THR A 20 4.15 6.30 52.35
N LEU A 21 4.89 5.55 53.18
CA LEU A 21 6.28 5.20 52.90
C LEU A 21 6.38 4.31 51.66
N ASN A 22 5.49 3.33 51.51
CA ASN A 22 5.45 2.50 50.30
C ASN A 22 5.16 3.34 49.06
N ALA A 23 4.18 4.26 49.11
CA ALA A 23 3.86 5.17 48.01
C ALA A 23 5.08 6.01 47.59
N GLN A 24 5.83 6.54 48.56
CA GLN A 24 7.08 7.27 48.32
C GLN A 24 8.15 6.41 47.65
N LEU A 25 8.36 5.16 48.10
CA LEU A 25 9.31 4.24 47.50
C LEU A 25 8.96 3.94 46.03
N TYR A 26 7.69 3.69 45.74
CA TYR A 26 7.20 3.52 44.36
C TYR A 26 7.39 4.79 43.52
N ASN A 27 7.02 5.98 44.02
CA ASN A 27 7.22 7.23 43.27
C ASN A 27 8.72 7.54 43.01
N ASN A 28 9.59 7.26 43.97
CA ASN A 28 11.03 7.47 43.80
C ASN A 28 11.65 6.48 42.80
N ARG A 29 11.19 5.22 42.80
CA ARG A 29 11.56 4.25 41.76
C ARG A 29 11.01 4.65 40.39
N ALA A 30 9.77 5.12 40.34
CA ALA A 30 9.17 5.69 39.13
C ALA A 30 10.01 6.85 38.60
N ALA A 31 10.54 7.70 39.48
CA ALA A 31 11.40 8.81 39.11
C ALA A 31 12.69 8.36 38.45
N ALA A 32 13.37 7.40 39.06
CA ALA A 32 14.59 6.84 38.49
C ALA A 32 14.33 6.17 37.14
N ASN A 33 13.20 5.47 36.98
CA ASN A 33 12.77 4.90 35.70
C ASN A 33 12.45 5.98 34.65
N TYR A 34 11.78 7.06 35.04
CA TYR A 34 11.44 8.17 34.16
C TYR A 34 12.69 8.84 33.58
N PHE A 35 13.69 9.16 34.42
CA PHE A 35 14.93 9.77 33.96
C PHE A 35 15.79 8.84 33.10
N LEU A 36 15.60 7.52 33.24
CA LEU A 36 16.16 6.52 32.33
C LEU A 36 15.31 6.29 31.06
N LYS A 37 14.24 7.07 30.86
CA LYS A 37 13.28 6.96 29.75
C LYS A 37 12.50 5.63 29.72
N ASN A 38 12.47 4.90 30.83
CA ASN A 38 11.67 3.69 31.00
C ASN A 38 10.21 4.04 31.33
N TYR A 39 9.53 4.72 30.41
CA TYR A 39 8.21 5.33 30.70
C TYR A 39 7.12 4.32 31.05
N ARG A 40 7.14 3.10 30.49
CA ARG A 40 6.17 2.05 30.84
C ARG A 40 6.34 1.60 32.29
N THR A 41 7.57 1.30 32.70
CA THR A 41 7.89 0.89 34.08
C THR A 41 7.66 2.03 35.07
N SER A 42 8.04 3.26 34.68
CA SER A 42 7.78 4.46 35.48
C SER A 42 6.28 4.66 35.71
N LEU A 43 5.46 4.54 34.66
CA LEU A 43 4.01 4.65 34.77
C LEU A 43 3.45 3.56 35.70
N ALA A 44 3.88 2.30 35.56
CA ALA A 44 3.43 1.22 36.43
C ALA A 44 3.73 1.50 37.92
N ASP A 45 4.92 2.03 38.23
CA ASP A 45 5.29 2.44 39.58
C ASP A 45 4.44 3.64 40.06
N CYS A 46 4.15 4.61 39.19
CA CYS A 46 3.24 5.72 39.50
C CYS A 46 1.83 5.22 39.83
N LEU A 47 1.29 4.28 39.06
CA LEU A 47 -0.04 3.71 39.29
C LEU A 47 -0.13 3.01 40.64
N ILE A 48 0.93 2.30 41.05
CA ILE A 48 0.97 1.67 42.38
C ILE A 48 1.06 2.74 43.47
N ALA A 49 1.90 3.77 43.28
CA ALA A 49 1.99 4.90 44.22
C ALA A 49 0.64 5.60 44.39
N LEU A 50 -0.10 5.83 43.31
CA LEU A 50 -1.44 6.45 43.31
C LEU A 50 -2.51 5.53 43.90
N LYS A 51 -2.36 4.21 43.78
CA LYS A 51 -3.26 3.27 44.47
C LYS A 51 -3.09 3.33 45.99
N LEU A 52 -1.86 3.56 46.47
CA LEU A 52 -1.54 3.69 47.89
C LEU A 52 -1.87 5.10 48.42
N GLU A 53 -1.69 6.13 47.59
CA GLU A 53 -1.93 7.53 47.92
C GLU A 53 -2.52 8.26 46.70
N PRO A 54 -3.86 8.30 46.56
CA PRO A 54 -4.53 8.81 45.35
C PRO A 54 -4.26 10.28 45.02
N ARG A 55 -3.94 11.10 46.03
CA ARG A 55 -3.64 12.53 45.87
C ARG A 55 -2.14 12.84 45.85
N TYR A 56 -1.31 11.85 45.55
CA TYR A 56 0.14 12.05 45.49
C TYR A 56 0.55 12.82 44.23
N GLU A 57 0.58 14.15 44.35
CA GLU A 57 0.83 15.10 43.25
C GLU A 57 2.07 14.74 42.39
N LYS A 58 3.21 14.42 43.01
CA LYS A 58 4.44 14.05 42.28
C LYS A 58 4.26 12.80 41.42
N ALA A 59 3.45 11.84 41.87
CA ALA A 59 3.14 10.63 41.12
C ALA A 59 2.13 10.92 39.98
N LEU A 60 1.15 11.79 40.21
CA LEU A 60 0.21 12.26 39.17
C LEU A 60 0.94 13.00 38.04
N VAL A 61 1.81 13.95 38.38
CA VAL A 61 2.63 14.70 37.40
C VAL A 61 3.48 13.76 36.56
N ARG A 62 4.13 12.78 37.20
CA ARG A 62 4.98 11.80 36.51
C ARG A 62 4.15 10.84 35.66
N ALA A 63 2.97 10.41 36.12
CA ALA A 63 2.06 9.59 35.34
C ALA A 63 1.61 10.32 34.06
N ALA A 64 1.22 11.60 34.17
CA ALA A 64 0.88 12.44 33.02
C ALA A 64 2.05 12.50 32.02
N GLN A 65 3.26 12.82 32.49
CA GLN A 65 4.46 12.88 31.64
C GLN A 65 4.76 11.53 30.97
N CYS A 66 4.63 10.41 31.68
CA CYS A 66 4.83 9.08 31.10
C CYS A 66 3.76 8.79 30.03
N CYS A 67 2.49 9.10 30.29
CA CYS A 67 1.41 8.95 29.31
C CYS A 67 1.68 9.76 28.04
N TYR A 68 2.15 11.00 28.17
CA TYR A 68 2.54 11.83 27.03
C TYR A 68 3.65 11.19 26.18
N TYR A 69 4.73 10.73 26.80
CA TYR A 69 5.84 10.08 26.07
C TYR A 69 5.47 8.72 25.49
N LEU A 70 4.48 8.03 26.06
CA LEU A 70 3.93 6.78 25.54
C LEU A 70 2.87 6.99 24.45
N GLY A 71 2.54 8.24 24.08
CA GLY A 71 1.49 8.56 23.12
C GLY A 71 0.07 8.32 23.63
N ARG A 72 -0.10 8.10 24.93
CA ARG A 72 -1.40 7.89 25.60
C ARG A 72 -2.00 9.23 25.99
N PHE A 73 -2.33 10.06 25.00
CA PHE A 73 -2.74 11.45 25.22
C PHE A 73 -4.03 11.56 26.04
N GLN A 74 -5.00 10.67 25.87
CA GLN A 74 -6.24 10.69 26.67
C GLN A 74 -5.96 10.54 28.17
N SER A 75 -5.21 9.49 28.56
CA SER A 75 -4.81 9.30 29.94
C SER A 75 -3.87 10.39 30.45
N CYS A 76 -3.07 11.01 29.57
CA CYS A 76 -2.27 12.18 29.94
C CYS A 76 -3.17 13.35 30.36
N LEU A 77 -4.23 13.65 29.59
CA LEU A 77 -5.19 14.70 29.91
C LEU A 77 -5.89 14.43 31.26
N GLU A 78 -6.32 13.20 31.50
CA GLU A 78 -6.96 12.80 32.78
C GLU A 78 -6.05 13.05 33.99
N TYR A 79 -4.76 12.70 33.90
CA TYR A 79 -3.80 12.99 34.97
C TYR A 79 -3.45 14.48 35.06
N CYS A 80 -3.40 15.20 33.93
CA CYS A 80 -3.20 16.65 33.94
C CYS A 80 -4.36 17.34 34.66
N ASP A 81 -5.61 16.98 34.36
CA ASP A 81 -6.80 17.55 34.96
C ASP A 81 -6.79 17.32 36.49
N GLN A 82 -6.44 16.10 36.94
CA GLN A 82 -6.27 15.81 38.38
C GLN A 82 -5.20 16.67 39.05
N VAL A 83 -4.06 16.94 38.41
CA VAL A 83 -3.04 17.83 39.01
C VAL A 83 -3.54 19.28 39.08
N LEU A 84 -4.24 19.74 38.03
CA LEU A 84 -4.76 21.11 37.95
C LEU A 84 -5.90 21.38 38.93
N GLU A 85 -6.57 20.36 39.47
CA GLU A 85 -7.48 20.50 40.61
C GLU A 85 -6.76 20.97 41.89
N PHE A 86 -5.49 20.58 42.08
CA PHE A 86 -4.68 20.97 43.24
C PHE A 86 -3.88 22.24 43.01
N ASP A 87 -3.22 22.34 41.85
CA ASP A 87 -2.44 23.51 41.44
C ASP A 87 -2.83 23.93 40.01
N PRO A 88 -3.80 24.84 39.87
CA PRO A 88 -4.25 25.35 38.57
C PRO A 88 -3.13 26.04 37.76
N ASN A 89 -2.07 26.51 38.43
CA ASN A 89 -0.98 27.27 37.81
C ASN A 89 0.28 26.42 37.57
N HIS A 90 0.17 25.09 37.68
CA HIS A 90 1.30 24.18 37.45
C HIS A 90 1.77 24.24 35.99
N THR A 91 2.73 25.12 35.71
CA THR A 91 3.21 25.47 34.35
C THR A 91 3.55 24.27 33.46
N VAL A 92 4.26 23.27 34.00
CA VAL A 92 4.63 22.05 33.28
C VAL A 92 3.41 21.25 32.83
N ILE A 93 2.39 21.13 33.67
CA ILE A 93 1.18 20.36 33.38
C ILE A 93 0.27 21.11 32.41
N VAL A 94 0.11 22.42 32.56
CA VAL A 94 -0.63 23.25 31.60
C VAL A 94 -0.05 23.10 30.19
N LYS A 95 1.29 23.16 30.07
CA LYS A 95 1.98 22.93 28.79
C LYS A 95 1.76 21.51 28.27
N LEU A 96 1.95 20.50 29.13
CA LEU A 96 1.80 19.09 28.76
C LEU A 96 0.37 18.76 28.27
N ARG A 97 -0.63 19.34 28.92
CA ARG A 97 -2.04 19.22 28.55
C ARG A 97 -2.29 19.84 27.18
N THR A 98 -1.81 21.07 26.97
CA THR A 98 -1.93 21.78 25.68
C THR A 98 -1.29 20.99 24.55
N ASP A 99 -0.06 20.50 24.75
CA ASP A 99 0.66 19.66 23.79
C ASP A 99 -0.10 18.35 23.51
N SER A 100 -0.70 17.73 24.53
CA SER A 100 -1.49 16.50 24.38
C SER A 100 -2.76 16.72 23.54
N VAL A 101 -3.48 17.83 23.77
CA VAL A 101 -4.66 18.20 22.95
C VAL A 101 -4.25 18.43 21.50
N LEU A 102 -3.16 19.14 21.26
CA LEU A 102 -2.65 19.39 19.90
C LEU A 102 -2.32 18.07 19.19
N LYS A 103 -1.60 17.16 19.86
CA LYS A 103 -1.25 15.85 19.29
C LYS A 103 -2.47 14.96 19.02
N GLN A 104 -3.48 14.98 19.88
CA GLN A 104 -4.72 14.23 19.65
C GLN A 104 -5.47 14.75 18.42
N LYS A 105 -5.58 16.08 18.27
CA LYS A 105 -6.20 16.72 17.10
C LYS A 105 -5.44 16.41 15.80
N MET A 106 -4.11 16.42 15.84
CA MET A 106 -3.28 16.05 14.69
C MET A 106 -3.50 14.58 14.30
N ALA A 107 -3.44 13.66 15.26
CA ALA A 107 -3.66 12.25 15.00
C ALA A 107 -5.07 11.95 14.47
N GLU A 108 -6.09 12.66 14.95
CA GLU A 108 -7.45 12.54 14.44
C GLU A 108 -7.58 13.07 13.00
N ARG A 109 -6.93 14.20 12.69
CA ARG A 109 -6.85 14.73 11.33
C ARG A 109 -6.17 13.73 10.39
N ASP A 110 -5.05 13.14 10.80
CA ASP A 110 -4.30 12.19 9.98
C ASP A 110 -5.13 10.93 9.73
N LYS A 111 -5.78 10.38 10.77
CA LYS A 111 -6.73 9.26 10.62
C LYS A 111 -7.89 9.57 9.68
N ARG A 112 -8.46 10.78 9.77
CA ARG A 112 -9.53 11.20 8.85
C ARG A 112 -9.02 11.27 7.41
N LYS A 113 -7.81 11.79 7.19
CA LYS A 113 -7.19 11.87 5.87
C LYS A 113 -6.91 10.48 5.29
N GLU A 114 -6.37 9.57 6.10
CA GLU A 114 -6.12 8.17 5.72
C GLU A 114 -7.44 7.46 5.36
N ALA A 115 -8.48 7.59 6.18
CA ALA A 115 -9.78 6.98 5.92
C ALA A 115 -10.44 7.51 4.62
N ILE A 116 -10.25 8.79 4.29
CA ILE A 116 -10.73 9.36 3.02
C ILE A 116 -9.97 8.75 1.84
N LEU A 117 -8.64 8.65 1.95
CA LEU A 117 -7.80 8.08 0.89
C LEU A 117 -8.11 6.59 0.67
N GLU A 118 -8.23 5.82 1.74
CA GLU A 118 -8.59 4.39 1.69
C GLU A 118 -9.99 4.19 1.09
N ARG A 119 -10.97 5.03 1.48
CA ARG A 119 -12.30 5.00 0.88
C ARG A 119 -12.26 5.31 -0.62
N LYS A 120 -11.47 6.31 -1.03
CA LYS A 120 -11.30 6.67 -2.44
C LYS A 120 -10.65 5.52 -3.22
N ALA A 121 -9.57 4.94 -2.70
CA ALA A 121 -8.87 3.82 -3.33
C ALA A 121 -9.80 2.62 -3.52
N ARG A 122 -10.57 2.23 -2.49
CA ARG A 122 -11.57 1.17 -2.59
C ARG A 122 -12.64 1.47 -3.65
N MET A 123 -13.15 2.70 -3.68
CA MET A 123 -14.12 3.10 -4.70
C MET A 123 -13.54 3.06 -6.12
N ASP A 124 -12.28 3.46 -6.30
CA ASP A 124 -11.62 3.45 -7.60
C ASP A 124 -11.29 2.00 -8.04
N GLU A 125 -10.92 1.12 -7.11
CA GLU A 125 -10.78 -0.32 -7.32
C GLU A 125 -12.10 -0.99 -7.71
N GLU A 126 -13.20 -0.72 -7.01
CA GLU A 126 -14.53 -1.25 -7.35
C GLU A 126 -14.97 -0.78 -8.75
N LYS A 127 -14.72 0.47 -9.11
CA LYS A 127 -15.01 1.00 -10.45
C LYS A 127 -14.18 0.30 -11.52
N LEU A 128 -12.88 0.11 -11.28
CA LEU A 128 -11.98 -0.56 -12.21
C LEU A 128 -12.41 -2.01 -12.43
N LEU A 129 -12.65 -2.76 -11.35
CA LEU A 129 -13.11 -4.15 -11.44
C LEU A 129 -14.43 -4.25 -12.22
N LYS A 130 -15.38 -3.37 -11.92
CA LYS A 130 -16.65 -3.31 -12.65
C LYS A 130 -16.44 -3.01 -14.14
N ALA A 131 -15.58 -2.07 -14.48
CA ALA A 131 -15.28 -1.74 -15.87
C ALA A 131 -14.66 -2.92 -16.64
N ILE A 132 -13.76 -3.67 -16.00
CA ILE A 132 -13.15 -4.90 -16.55
C ILE A 132 -14.21 -5.98 -16.77
N GLN A 133 -15.09 -6.19 -15.80
CA GLN A 133 -16.19 -7.17 -15.88
C GLN A 133 -17.19 -6.82 -16.99
N GLU A 134 -17.59 -5.55 -17.11
CA GLU A 134 -18.51 -5.08 -18.16
C GLU A 134 -17.96 -5.30 -19.57
N ARG A 135 -16.64 -5.34 -19.71
CA ARG A 135 -15.93 -5.61 -20.98
C ARG A 135 -15.66 -7.08 -21.23
N ASN A 136 -16.15 -7.97 -20.37
CA ASN A 136 -16.01 -9.42 -20.51
C ASN A 136 -14.54 -9.89 -20.62
N VAL A 137 -13.61 -9.15 -20.02
CA VAL A 137 -12.20 -9.55 -19.97
C VAL A 137 -12.08 -10.83 -19.14
N ARG A 138 -11.21 -11.74 -19.59
CA ARG A 138 -10.97 -13.04 -18.95
C ARG A 138 -9.49 -13.22 -18.68
N VAL A 139 -9.17 -14.01 -17.65
CA VAL A 139 -7.81 -14.17 -17.15
C VAL A 139 -7.37 -15.62 -17.29
N LEU A 140 -6.09 -15.84 -17.57
CA LEU A 140 -5.54 -17.18 -17.66
C LEU A 140 -5.69 -17.91 -16.30
N GLY A 141 -6.22 -19.14 -16.32
CA GLY A 141 -6.48 -19.93 -15.11
C GLY A 141 -7.84 -19.69 -14.44
N SER A 142 -8.70 -18.82 -14.98
CA SER A 142 -10.10 -18.67 -14.56
C SER A 142 -11.03 -18.59 -15.78
N ASP A 143 -12.00 -19.50 -15.86
CA ASP A 143 -12.98 -19.53 -16.96
C ASP A 143 -14.07 -18.44 -16.82
N ASN A 144 -14.15 -17.82 -15.65
CA ASN A 144 -15.16 -16.82 -15.32
C ASN A 144 -14.65 -15.39 -15.47
N SER A 145 -15.57 -14.43 -15.46
CA SER A 145 -15.23 -13.01 -15.35
C SER A 145 -14.37 -12.76 -14.11
N VAL A 146 -13.43 -11.84 -14.25
CA VAL A 146 -12.49 -11.38 -13.22
C VAL A 146 -13.22 -11.10 -11.91
N SER A 147 -12.84 -11.81 -10.84
CA SER A 147 -13.51 -11.68 -9.53
C SER A 147 -12.77 -10.74 -8.58
N SER A 148 -11.47 -10.56 -8.81
CA SER A 148 -10.57 -9.78 -7.97
C SER A 148 -9.45 -9.20 -8.83
N LEU A 149 -9.00 -7.97 -8.53
CA LEU A 149 -7.84 -7.37 -9.22
C LEU A 149 -6.54 -8.14 -8.97
N LYS A 150 -6.48 -8.98 -7.92
CA LYS A 150 -5.34 -9.87 -7.66
C LYS A 150 -5.09 -10.87 -8.78
N GLU A 151 -6.13 -11.21 -9.55
CA GLU A 151 -6.01 -12.10 -10.71
C GLU A 151 -5.30 -11.40 -11.89
N ILE A 152 -5.25 -10.07 -11.88
CA ILE A 152 -4.69 -9.20 -12.94
C ILE A 152 -3.51 -8.40 -12.38
N GLU A 153 -2.86 -8.92 -11.34
CA GLU A 153 -1.64 -8.32 -10.84
C GLU A 153 -0.54 -8.48 -11.89
N ALA A 154 0.02 -7.34 -12.30
CA ALA A 154 1.13 -7.28 -13.24
C ALA A 154 2.30 -8.11 -12.71
N THR A 155 2.74 -9.11 -13.48
CA THR A 155 3.92 -9.92 -13.15
C THR A 155 5.21 -9.29 -13.67
N PHE A 156 5.10 -8.38 -14.64
CA PHE A 156 6.23 -7.72 -15.29
C PHE A 156 6.60 -6.40 -14.56
N PRO A 157 7.88 -6.17 -14.19
CA PRO A 157 8.28 -5.03 -13.35
C PRO A 157 7.84 -3.65 -13.87
N GLU A 158 7.89 -3.43 -15.19
CA GLU A 158 7.51 -2.19 -15.86
C GLU A 158 5.98 -1.99 -15.84
N ALA A 159 5.20 -3.08 -15.89
CA ALA A 159 3.75 -3.07 -15.77
C ALA A 159 3.28 -2.88 -14.32
N VAL A 160 4.08 -3.28 -13.32
CA VAL A 160 3.78 -3.03 -11.89
C VAL A 160 3.74 -1.53 -11.57
N GLN A 161 4.56 -0.73 -12.25
CA GLN A 161 4.58 0.73 -12.04
C GLN A 161 3.27 1.39 -12.47
N ARG A 162 2.66 0.88 -13.54
CA ARG A 162 1.43 1.42 -14.13
C ARG A 162 0.55 0.28 -14.66
N PRO A 163 -0.16 -0.45 -13.76
CA PRO A 163 -1.02 -1.55 -14.15
C PRO A 163 -2.28 -1.03 -14.87
N VAL A 164 -3.18 -1.95 -15.23
CA VAL A 164 -4.47 -1.57 -15.79
C VAL A 164 -5.18 -0.54 -14.90
N HIS A 165 -5.66 0.53 -15.50
CA HIS A 165 -6.31 1.62 -14.78
C HIS A 165 -7.36 2.30 -15.65
N LEU A 166 -8.17 3.17 -15.04
CA LEU A 166 -9.20 3.94 -15.73
C LEU A 166 -8.73 5.36 -16.02
N VAL A 167 -8.86 5.79 -17.28
CA VAL A 167 -8.74 7.18 -17.70
C VAL A 167 -10.07 7.60 -18.32
N ASN A 168 -10.76 8.58 -17.72
CA ASN A 168 -12.08 9.04 -18.17
C ASN A 168 -13.13 7.91 -18.35
N GLY A 169 -13.07 6.87 -17.51
CA GLY A 169 -13.99 5.72 -17.58
C GLY A 169 -13.63 4.65 -18.62
N ARG A 170 -12.47 4.80 -19.28
CA ARG A 170 -11.92 3.87 -20.27
C ARG A 170 -10.72 3.13 -19.72
N LEU A 171 -10.60 1.85 -20.04
CA LEU A 171 -9.47 1.03 -19.62
C LEU A 171 -8.22 1.42 -20.40
N VAL A 172 -7.11 1.52 -19.68
CA VAL A 172 -5.77 1.65 -20.24
C VAL A 172 -4.96 0.47 -19.72
N TRP A 173 -4.36 -0.28 -20.64
CA TRP A 173 -3.60 -1.48 -20.32
C TRP A 173 -2.11 -1.28 -20.65
N PRO A 174 -1.20 -1.79 -19.80
CA PRO A 174 0.14 -2.11 -20.25
C PRO A 174 0.09 -3.31 -21.19
N VAL A 175 0.74 -3.25 -22.34
CA VAL A 175 0.68 -4.29 -23.38
C VAL A 175 2.09 -4.65 -23.86
N ILE A 176 2.31 -5.94 -24.13
CA ILE A 176 3.57 -6.45 -24.68
C ILE A 176 3.35 -6.88 -26.13
N PHE A 177 4.19 -6.38 -27.04
CA PHE A 177 4.31 -6.92 -28.39
C PHE A 177 5.59 -7.75 -28.48
N MET A 178 5.44 -9.01 -28.86
CA MET A 178 6.53 -9.98 -28.96
C MET A 178 6.93 -10.17 -30.41
N TYR A 179 8.24 -10.27 -30.65
CA TYR A 179 8.85 -10.50 -31.96
C TYR A 179 9.67 -11.79 -31.92
N PRO A 180 9.03 -12.98 -31.99
CA PRO A 180 9.72 -14.26 -31.79
C PRO A 180 10.86 -14.53 -32.78
N GLU A 181 10.76 -14.01 -34.01
CA GLU A 181 11.82 -14.14 -35.03
C GLU A 181 13.16 -13.56 -34.55
N TYR A 182 13.11 -12.49 -33.74
CA TYR A 182 14.27 -11.75 -33.24
C TYR A 182 14.47 -11.89 -31.72
N GLN A 183 13.63 -12.68 -31.05
CA GLN A 183 13.66 -12.90 -29.58
C GLN A 183 13.65 -11.59 -28.78
N THR A 184 12.88 -10.61 -29.26
CA THR A 184 12.75 -9.29 -28.63
C THR A 184 11.27 -8.95 -28.43
N SER A 185 11.00 -7.91 -27.63
CA SER A 185 9.66 -7.44 -27.33
C SER A 185 9.66 -5.95 -27.06
N ASP A 186 8.58 -5.29 -27.42
CA ASP A 186 8.29 -3.91 -27.02
C ASP A 186 7.21 -3.87 -25.95
N PHE A 187 7.41 -2.98 -24.98
CA PHE A 187 6.47 -2.74 -23.88
C PHE A 187 5.78 -1.39 -24.06
N VAL A 188 4.48 -1.42 -24.32
CA VAL A 188 3.63 -0.23 -24.39
C VAL A 188 2.99 -0.02 -23.03
N GLN A 189 3.45 1.00 -22.29
CA GLN A 189 2.99 1.25 -20.93
C GLN A 189 1.51 1.69 -20.87
N GLU A 190 1.03 2.40 -21.90
CA GLU A 190 -0.33 2.93 -21.96
C GLU A 190 -1.00 2.66 -23.31
N PHE A 191 -1.71 1.56 -23.41
CA PHE A 191 -2.55 1.26 -24.57
C PHE A 191 -4.02 1.43 -24.17
N HIS A 192 -4.64 2.50 -24.67
CA HIS A 192 -6.03 2.80 -24.41
C HIS A 192 -6.97 1.83 -25.15
N GLU A 193 -8.02 1.36 -24.50
CA GLU A 193 -8.90 0.33 -25.05
C GLU A 193 -9.62 0.71 -26.34
N ASP A 194 -9.86 2.01 -26.55
CA ASP A 194 -10.52 2.53 -27.76
C ASP A 194 -9.52 2.80 -28.90
N THR A 195 -8.20 2.66 -28.67
CA THR A 195 -7.17 2.86 -29.68
C THR A 195 -7.04 1.60 -30.55
N LYS A 196 -6.87 1.79 -31.86
CA LYS A 196 -6.66 0.68 -32.79
C LYS A 196 -5.24 0.14 -32.72
N PHE A 197 -5.09 -1.14 -33.05
CA PHE A 197 -3.75 -1.71 -33.24
C PHE A 197 -3.01 -1.01 -34.38
N SER A 198 -3.69 -0.67 -35.48
CA SER A 198 -3.07 0.03 -36.60
C SER A 198 -2.46 1.38 -36.21
N ASP A 199 -3.17 2.16 -35.38
CA ASP A 199 -2.67 3.44 -34.87
C ASP A 199 -1.44 3.24 -33.96
N GLN A 200 -1.52 2.29 -33.02
CA GLN A 200 -0.43 2.00 -32.09
C GLN A 200 0.82 1.46 -32.80
N LEU A 201 0.64 0.54 -33.75
CA LEU A 201 1.72 -0.07 -34.52
C LEU A 201 2.35 0.94 -35.49
N ALA A 202 1.56 1.86 -36.06
CA ALA A 202 2.10 2.94 -36.90
C ALA A 202 3.03 3.86 -36.10
N GLU A 203 2.72 4.15 -34.83
CA GLU A 203 3.60 4.90 -33.94
C GLU A 203 4.87 4.09 -33.61
N MET A 204 4.72 2.82 -33.22
CA MET A 204 5.85 1.95 -32.88
C MET A 204 6.83 1.75 -34.04
N PHE A 205 6.32 1.60 -35.26
CA PHE A 205 7.13 1.40 -36.47
C PHE A 205 7.30 2.67 -37.31
N SER A 206 7.10 3.85 -36.70
CA SER A 206 7.35 5.13 -37.36
C SER A 206 8.84 5.28 -37.74
N GLU A 207 9.73 4.75 -36.91
CA GLU A 207 11.13 4.54 -37.20
C GLU A 207 11.43 3.02 -37.27
N PRO A 208 12.10 2.53 -38.33
CA PRO A 208 12.44 1.11 -38.42
C PRO A 208 13.31 0.66 -37.25
N PRO A 209 12.96 -0.44 -36.56
CA PRO A 209 13.76 -0.94 -35.45
C PRO A 209 15.18 -1.33 -35.88
N GLU A 210 16.19 -1.10 -35.04
CA GLU A 210 17.59 -1.43 -35.36
C GLU A 210 17.81 -2.92 -35.64
N TRP A 211 17.01 -3.79 -35.03
CA TRP A 211 17.07 -5.24 -35.22
C TRP A 211 16.44 -5.71 -36.54
N ASP A 212 15.61 -4.88 -37.19
CA ASP A 212 14.97 -5.19 -38.47
C ASP A 212 15.82 -4.73 -39.66
N GLY A 213 17.01 -5.33 -39.80
CA GLY A 213 17.96 -4.99 -40.87
C GLY A 213 17.39 -5.15 -42.28
N ASP A 214 16.42 -6.05 -42.47
CA ASP A 214 15.75 -6.31 -43.75
C ASP A 214 14.51 -5.42 -43.98
N ARG A 215 14.13 -4.57 -43.01
CA ARG A 215 12.96 -3.67 -43.04
C ARG A 215 11.64 -4.39 -43.34
N LYS A 216 11.45 -5.57 -42.76
CA LYS A 216 10.25 -6.39 -42.93
C LYS A 216 9.08 -5.93 -42.07
N TYR A 217 9.34 -5.32 -40.92
CA TYR A 217 8.35 -4.92 -39.93
C TYR A 217 7.78 -3.54 -40.27
N THR A 218 6.91 -3.53 -41.27
CA THR A 218 6.11 -2.37 -41.66
C THR A 218 4.63 -2.70 -41.50
N LEU A 219 3.78 -1.69 -41.28
CA LEU A 219 2.36 -1.89 -41.02
C LEU A 219 1.65 -2.75 -42.09
N ASP A 220 2.02 -2.59 -43.36
CA ASP A 220 1.47 -3.36 -44.48
C ASP A 220 2.01 -4.79 -44.58
N ASN A 221 3.13 -5.09 -43.92
CA ASN A 221 3.86 -6.35 -44.02
C ASN A 221 3.96 -7.13 -42.71
N ILE A 222 3.12 -6.82 -41.72
CA ILE A 222 3.03 -7.59 -40.47
C ILE A 222 1.64 -8.20 -40.27
N HIS A 223 1.59 -9.30 -39.54
CA HIS A 223 0.39 -9.83 -38.89
C HIS A 223 0.58 -9.82 -37.38
N VAL A 224 -0.52 -9.59 -36.68
CA VAL A 224 -0.59 -9.61 -35.22
C VAL A 224 -1.45 -10.79 -34.80
N TYR A 225 -0.99 -11.53 -33.79
CA TYR A 225 -1.64 -12.72 -33.27
C TYR A 225 -1.77 -12.65 -31.75
N PHE A 226 -2.69 -13.42 -31.22
CA PHE A 226 -2.66 -13.87 -29.82
C PHE A 226 -2.85 -15.38 -29.78
N GLU A 227 -2.37 -16.02 -28.71
CA GLU A 227 -2.62 -17.44 -28.46
C GLU A 227 -3.76 -17.60 -27.45
N ASP A 228 -4.65 -18.56 -27.68
CA ASP A 228 -5.60 -18.98 -26.67
C ASP A 228 -4.96 -19.96 -25.66
N PRO A 229 -5.66 -20.36 -24.57
CA PRO A 229 -5.10 -21.27 -23.57
C PRO A 229 -4.70 -22.65 -24.10
N ASP A 230 -5.22 -23.04 -25.26
CA ASP A 230 -4.88 -24.32 -25.91
C ASP A 230 -3.65 -24.19 -26.82
N GLY A 231 -3.09 -22.98 -26.96
CA GLY A 231 -1.93 -22.68 -27.82
C GLY A 231 -2.29 -22.38 -29.27
N CYS A 232 -3.58 -22.29 -29.61
CA CYS A 232 -4.00 -21.96 -30.96
C CYS A 232 -3.82 -20.44 -31.20
N ALA A 233 -3.13 -20.06 -32.28
CA ALA A 233 -2.97 -18.66 -32.63
C ALA A 233 -4.16 -18.12 -33.42
N HIS A 234 -4.63 -16.95 -33.02
CA HIS A 234 -5.73 -16.22 -33.63
C HIS A 234 -5.22 -14.89 -34.16
N MET A 235 -5.47 -14.64 -35.44
CA MET A 235 -5.06 -13.39 -36.09
C MET A 235 -5.94 -12.22 -35.60
N VAL A 236 -5.29 -11.13 -35.19
CA VAL A 236 -5.92 -9.87 -34.78
C VAL A 236 -6.18 -9.03 -36.02
N ASN A 237 -7.42 -8.57 -36.18
CA ASN A 237 -7.70 -7.50 -37.13
C ASN A 237 -7.12 -6.18 -36.59
N ILE A 238 -6.10 -5.64 -37.24
CA ILE A 238 -5.39 -4.45 -36.75
C ILE A 238 -6.27 -3.18 -36.76
N ASP A 239 -7.37 -3.18 -37.51
CA ASP A 239 -8.36 -2.08 -37.47
C ASP A 239 -9.31 -2.16 -36.27
N ASN A 240 -9.30 -3.26 -35.52
CA ASN A 240 -9.98 -3.34 -34.24
C ASN A 240 -9.22 -2.57 -33.17
N THR A 241 -9.97 -2.15 -32.16
CA THR A 241 -9.44 -1.55 -30.94
C THR A 241 -8.89 -2.60 -29.99
N LEU A 242 -7.98 -2.22 -29.09
CA LEU A 242 -7.49 -3.12 -28.04
C LEU A 242 -8.64 -3.75 -27.25
N GLY A 243 -9.62 -2.94 -26.84
CA GLY A 243 -10.79 -3.36 -26.07
C GLY A 243 -11.58 -4.45 -26.79
N GLN A 244 -11.82 -4.30 -28.10
CA GLN A 244 -12.52 -5.32 -28.89
C GLN A 244 -11.76 -6.66 -28.92
N THR A 245 -10.43 -6.63 -29.04
CA THR A 245 -9.61 -7.83 -29.11
C THR A 245 -9.51 -8.55 -27.77
N ILE A 246 -9.28 -7.83 -26.66
CA ILE A 246 -9.18 -8.43 -25.32
C ILE A 246 -10.54 -8.93 -24.77
N SER A 247 -11.64 -8.43 -25.32
CA SER A 247 -13.00 -8.93 -25.07
C SER A 247 -13.35 -10.18 -25.88
N ASP A 248 -12.48 -10.66 -26.79
CA ASP A 248 -12.71 -11.89 -27.54
C ASP A 248 -12.82 -13.08 -26.56
N LYS A 249 -13.76 -13.98 -26.83
CA LYS A 249 -14.01 -15.14 -25.97
C LYS A 249 -12.83 -16.09 -25.86
N ARG A 250 -11.92 -16.08 -26.83
CA ARG A 250 -10.71 -16.92 -26.88
C ARG A 250 -9.54 -16.26 -26.16
N TYR A 251 -9.52 -14.94 -26.07
CA TYR A 251 -8.44 -14.21 -25.42
C TYR A 251 -8.47 -14.43 -23.90
N ARG A 252 -7.28 -14.57 -23.31
CA ARG A 252 -7.08 -14.56 -21.85
C ARG A 252 -5.91 -13.63 -21.55
N VAL A 253 -6.14 -12.67 -20.66
CA VAL A 253 -5.07 -11.83 -20.11
C VAL A 253 -4.26 -12.69 -19.16
N ASP A 254 -2.95 -12.74 -19.36
CA ASP A 254 -2.01 -13.37 -18.44
C ASP A 254 -1.24 -12.30 -17.65
N GLY A 255 -1.05 -12.54 -16.34
CA GLY A 255 -0.26 -11.67 -15.46
C GLY A 255 -0.59 -10.17 -15.58
N GLY A 256 -1.87 -9.84 -15.74
CA GLY A 256 -2.36 -8.46 -15.86
C GLY A 256 -1.89 -7.65 -17.07
N THR A 257 -1.23 -8.29 -18.03
CA THR A 257 -0.55 -7.61 -19.15
C THR A 257 -0.90 -8.33 -20.46
N PRO A 258 -1.86 -7.81 -21.25
CA PRO A 258 -2.14 -8.36 -22.57
C PRO A 258 -0.86 -8.46 -23.42
N SER A 259 -0.67 -9.62 -24.05
CA SER A 259 0.45 -9.88 -24.95
C SER A 259 -0.04 -10.24 -26.34
N PHE A 260 0.73 -9.82 -27.34
CA PHE A 260 0.47 -10.06 -28.75
C PHE A 260 1.75 -10.41 -29.49
N ILE A 261 1.65 -11.28 -30.48
CA ILE A 261 2.77 -11.76 -31.29
C ILE A 261 2.73 -11.06 -32.63
N VAL A 262 3.85 -10.45 -33.03
CA VAL A 262 3.96 -9.72 -34.30
C VAL A 262 4.99 -10.41 -35.18
N LEU A 263 4.55 -10.81 -36.38
CA LEU A 263 5.37 -11.52 -37.35
C LEU A 263 5.24 -10.87 -38.71
N ALA A 264 6.34 -10.83 -39.46
CA ALA A 264 6.32 -10.37 -40.85
C ALA A 264 5.62 -11.40 -41.75
N LYS A 265 4.83 -10.91 -42.71
CA LYS A 265 3.99 -11.74 -43.59
C LYS A 265 4.82 -12.67 -44.46
N GLY A 266 4.44 -13.95 -44.51
CA GLY A 266 5.04 -14.96 -45.39
C GLY A 266 6.48 -15.32 -45.04
N THR A 267 6.96 -15.00 -43.83
CA THR A 267 8.29 -15.44 -43.39
C THR A 267 8.24 -16.88 -42.87
N LYS A 268 9.40 -17.54 -42.89
CA LYS A 268 9.56 -18.86 -42.25
C LYS A 268 9.25 -18.83 -40.75
N ALA A 269 9.39 -17.68 -40.10
CA ALA A 269 9.06 -17.51 -38.70
C ALA A 269 7.54 -17.58 -38.49
N GLU A 270 6.75 -16.88 -39.33
CA GLU A 270 5.29 -16.98 -39.33
C GLU A 270 4.80 -18.40 -39.63
N GLU A 271 5.35 -19.04 -40.66
CA GLU A 271 5.01 -20.43 -40.98
C GLU A 271 5.33 -21.38 -39.81
N ARG A 272 6.48 -21.22 -39.15
CA ARG A 272 6.84 -22.05 -37.99
C ARG A 272 5.89 -21.81 -36.83
N PHE A 273 5.56 -20.55 -36.54
CA PHE A 273 4.64 -20.19 -35.48
C PHE A 273 3.26 -20.83 -35.67
N LEU A 274 2.69 -20.75 -36.88
CA LEU A 274 1.40 -21.34 -37.18
C LEU A 274 1.40 -22.89 -37.21
N ASN A 275 2.54 -23.51 -37.50
CA ASN A 275 2.70 -24.97 -37.52
C ASN A 275 3.02 -25.59 -36.15
N LEU A 276 3.28 -24.78 -35.12
CA LEU A 276 3.53 -25.23 -33.74
C LEU A 276 2.23 -25.44 -32.94
N GLN A 277 1.07 -25.23 -33.57
CA GLN A 277 -0.28 -25.39 -33.01
C GLN A 277 -0.71 -26.85 -32.93
#